data_AF-A0A3B8YMJ3-F1
#
_entry.id   AF-A0A3B8YMJ3-F1
#
_cell.length_a   1.000
_cell.length_b   1.000
_cell.length_c   1.000
_cell.angle_alpha   90.00
_cell.angle_beta   90.00
_cell.angle_gamma   90.00
#
_symmetry.space_group_name_H-M   'P 1'
#
loop_
_entity.id
_entity.type
_entity.pdbx_description
1 polymer ?
#
loop_
_entity_poly.entity_id
_entity_poly.type
_entity_poly.pdbx_seq_one_letter_code
_entity_poly.pdbx_strand_id
1 'polypeptide(L)'
;MGLNKIRTLKKAEKNCFYTLKYHETVFFTILLINFVSKFLFIMKAEKIERFILRPFGILDENSLIERQQIAVFIVCEFGIMFISAYVLLLSESVNKDGFFYASNLFFIILPTVLLVLYWKKVVTLKQALFCNILLIQADVTIKMIHLAYAPLSAPLAHSFILINMTLLLLCFFVAHLSQIRNLNLVIFACSIGSYVASAKLAQSDLLLTLIPIFLTIFILVAFLTYFIGRMTEQVTKVNLELKTENEEISEQLKLNKKQLDALMSLAKEKTMSKQQISEVLELVGEKAEKNIRKKVRYLMEQEQIDYTRLSEKLPELTRSEIEICDLILKGCKLLEICYKLNKTETNISSQRSHIRTKLGLSPKENLKDVLRKKMMQD
;
A
#
# COMPACT_ATOMS: atom_id res chain seq x y z
N MET A 1 61.27 -4.75 -34.45
CA MET A 1 60.89 -4.17 -33.14
C MET A 1 59.46 -3.57 -33.08
N GLY A 2 58.84 -3.19 -34.21
CA GLY A 2 57.51 -2.51 -34.23
C GLY A 2 56.27 -3.39 -33.99
N LEU A 3 56.25 -4.64 -34.47
CA LEU A 3 55.05 -5.50 -34.38
C LEU A 3 54.68 -5.93 -32.96
N ASN A 4 55.67 -6.21 -32.10
CA ASN A 4 55.41 -6.55 -30.69
C ASN A 4 54.90 -5.34 -29.88
N LYS A 5 55.38 -4.13 -30.20
CA LYS A 5 54.94 -2.89 -29.55
C LYS A 5 53.50 -2.51 -29.93
N ILE A 6 53.11 -2.77 -31.18
CA ILE A 6 51.72 -2.58 -31.65
C ILE A 6 50.77 -3.63 -31.04
N ARG A 7 51.21 -4.88 -30.88
CA ARG A 7 50.42 -5.92 -30.19
C ARG A 7 50.22 -5.62 -28.71
N THR A 8 51.24 -5.14 -28.00
CA THR A 8 51.12 -4.76 -26.58
C THR A 8 50.26 -3.52 -26.39
N LEU A 9 50.36 -2.51 -27.28
CA LEU A 9 49.48 -1.35 -27.27
C LEU A 9 48.02 -1.74 -27.54
N LYS A 10 47.74 -2.56 -28.55
CA LYS A 10 46.37 -3.07 -28.79
C LYS A 10 45.83 -3.90 -27.63
N LYS A 11 46.68 -4.66 -26.94
CA LYS A 11 46.28 -5.47 -25.76
C LYS A 11 46.02 -4.57 -24.54
N ALA A 12 46.82 -3.53 -24.34
CA ALA A 12 46.64 -2.53 -23.28
C ALA A 12 45.38 -1.67 -23.52
N GLU A 13 45.14 -1.25 -24.75
CA GLU A 13 43.95 -0.51 -25.18
C GLU A 13 42.68 -1.36 -24.99
N LYS A 14 42.73 -2.64 -25.39
CA LYS A 14 41.63 -3.59 -25.16
C LYS A 14 41.35 -3.81 -23.68
N ASN A 15 42.39 -3.97 -22.85
CA ASN A 15 42.24 -4.15 -21.40
C ASN A 15 41.73 -2.87 -20.71
N CYS A 16 42.24 -1.70 -21.08
CA CYS A 16 41.74 -0.42 -20.58
C CYS A 16 40.26 -0.21 -20.94
N PHE A 17 39.88 -0.57 -22.17
CA PHE A 17 38.49 -0.52 -22.65
C PHE A 17 37.56 -1.46 -21.88
N TYR A 18 38.00 -2.69 -21.55
CA TYR A 18 37.22 -3.61 -20.70
C TYR A 18 37.09 -3.12 -19.26
N THR A 19 38.13 -2.47 -18.72
CA THR A 19 38.15 -1.94 -17.35
C THR A 19 37.23 -0.72 -17.22
N LEU A 20 37.25 0.17 -18.21
CA LEU A 20 36.34 1.33 -18.30
C LEU A 20 34.87 0.87 -18.45
N LYS A 21 34.64 -0.18 -19.25
CA LYS A 21 33.32 -0.82 -19.44
C LYS A 21 32.76 -1.43 -18.17
N TYR A 22 33.59 -2.14 -17.41
CA TYR A 22 33.19 -2.74 -16.14
C TYR A 22 32.82 -1.63 -15.15
N HIS A 23 33.56 -0.53 -15.16
CA HIS A 23 33.22 0.65 -14.38
C HIS A 23 31.89 1.28 -14.81
N GLU A 24 31.55 1.39 -16.09
CA GLU A 24 30.27 1.99 -16.52
C GLU A 24 29.06 1.11 -16.20
N THR A 25 29.12 -0.22 -16.43
CA THR A 25 28.03 -1.14 -16.06
C THR A 25 27.89 -1.28 -14.55
N VAL A 26 29.01 -1.38 -13.82
CA VAL A 26 29.02 -1.39 -12.35
C VAL A 26 28.54 -0.04 -11.81
N PHE A 27 28.92 1.08 -12.43
CA PHE A 27 28.44 2.40 -12.04
C PHE A 27 26.94 2.54 -12.28
N PHE A 28 26.41 2.14 -13.44
CA PHE A 28 24.96 2.19 -13.69
C PHE A 28 24.17 1.28 -12.75
N THR A 29 24.67 0.07 -12.48
CA THR A 29 24.01 -0.84 -11.53
C THR A 29 24.12 -0.34 -10.09
N ILE A 30 25.24 0.22 -9.67
CA ILE A 30 25.39 0.90 -8.38
C ILE A 30 24.49 2.13 -8.30
N LEU A 31 24.37 2.91 -9.37
CA LEU A 31 23.51 4.08 -9.44
C LEU A 31 22.04 3.66 -9.37
N LEU A 32 21.67 2.56 -10.02
CA LEU A 32 20.34 1.94 -9.97
C LEU A 32 20.02 1.40 -8.57
N ILE A 33 20.96 0.69 -7.94
CA ILE A 33 20.83 0.18 -6.56
C ILE A 33 20.74 1.36 -5.58
N ASN A 34 21.57 2.38 -5.75
CA ASN A 34 21.51 3.60 -4.93
C ASN A 34 20.24 4.39 -5.18
N PHE A 35 19.72 4.42 -6.40
CA PHE A 35 18.45 5.05 -6.74
C PHE A 35 17.29 4.30 -6.10
N VAL A 36 17.22 2.97 -6.23
CA VAL A 36 16.19 2.13 -5.60
C VAL A 36 16.28 2.20 -4.07
N SER A 37 17.49 2.16 -3.51
CA SER A 37 17.74 2.29 -2.07
C SER A 37 17.35 3.67 -1.54
N LYS A 38 17.76 4.75 -2.22
CA LYS A 38 17.30 6.12 -1.89
C LYS A 38 15.81 6.28 -2.11
N PHE A 39 15.22 5.67 -3.12
CA PHE A 39 13.79 5.72 -3.39
C PHE A 39 12.99 5.02 -2.29
N LEU A 40 13.41 3.82 -1.87
CA LEU A 40 12.84 3.10 -0.73
C LEU A 40 13.03 3.89 0.58
N PHE A 41 14.17 4.58 0.74
CA PHE A 41 14.40 5.48 1.87
C PHE A 41 13.52 6.75 1.81
N ILE A 42 13.32 7.33 0.63
CA ILE A 42 12.45 8.48 0.37
C ILE A 42 11.00 8.13 0.69
N MET A 43 10.55 6.93 0.29
CA MET A 43 9.23 6.40 0.63
C MET A 43 9.01 6.19 2.14
N LYS A 44 10.09 6.05 2.92
CA LYS A 44 10.05 5.95 4.40
C LYS A 44 10.14 7.31 5.10
N ALA A 45 10.60 8.37 4.42
CA ALA A 45 10.89 9.65 5.05
C ALA A 45 9.72 10.63 4.89
N GLU A 46 8.84 10.69 5.90
CA GLU A 46 7.72 11.66 6.02
C GLU A 46 8.11 13.14 5.75
N LYS A 47 9.38 13.50 5.96
CA LYS A 47 9.92 14.85 5.70
C LYS A 47 10.16 15.12 4.21
N ILE A 48 10.55 14.11 3.43
CA ILE A 48 10.83 14.24 1.99
C ILE A 48 9.55 14.10 1.18
N GLU A 49 8.62 13.25 1.60
CA GLU A 49 7.26 13.22 1.05
C GLU A 49 6.62 14.62 1.10
N ARG A 50 6.74 15.31 2.24
CA ARG A 50 6.30 16.71 2.37
C ARG A 50 7.08 17.68 1.46
N PHE A 51 8.37 17.47 1.20
CA PHE A 51 9.17 18.33 0.32
C PHE A 51 8.83 18.13 -1.17
N ILE A 52 8.57 16.89 -1.59
CA ILE A 52 8.18 16.54 -2.95
C ILE A 52 6.72 16.93 -3.22
N LEU A 53 5.81 16.74 -2.25
CA LEU A 53 4.37 16.98 -2.43
C LEU A 53 3.90 18.40 -2.09
N ARG A 54 4.62 19.17 -1.23
CA ARG A 54 4.28 20.57 -0.90
C ARG A 54 4.20 21.50 -2.11
N PRO A 55 5.16 21.50 -3.05
CA PRO A 55 5.12 22.38 -4.22
C PRO A 55 3.88 22.16 -5.09
N PHE A 56 3.25 20.99 -4.96
CA PHE A 56 2.08 20.60 -5.74
C PHE A 56 0.75 20.82 -4.99
N GLY A 57 0.78 21.17 -3.70
CA GLY A 57 -0.41 21.54 -2.90
C GLY A 57 -1.27 20.35 -2.40
N ILE A 58 -0.70 19.15 -2.25
CA ILE A 58 -1.46 17.88 -2.18
C ILE A 58 -1.47 17.23 -0.76
N LEU A 59 -1.40 18.02 0.31
CA LEU A 59 -1.03 17.47 1.63
C LEU A 59 -2.17 17.07 2.58
N ASP A 60 -3.43 17.43 2.34
CA ASP A 60 -4.48 17.22 3.36
C ASP A 60 -5.69 16.35 2.95
N GLU A 61 -6.04 16.23 1.67
CA GLU A 61 -7.27 15.50 1.25
C GLU A 61 -7.06 14.20 0.45
N ASN A 62 -5.87 13.98 -0.11
CA ASN A 62 -5.66 12.84 -1.01
C ASN A 62 -5.36 11.54 -0.25
N SER A 63 -5.90 10.44 -0.79
CA SER A 63 -5.68 9.08 -0.28
C SER A 63 -4.19 8.72 -0.26
N LEU A 64 -3.77 7.84 0.66
CA LEU A 64 -2.37 7.40 0.79
C LEU A 64 -1.83 6.83 -0.54
N ILE A 65 -2.70 6.17 -1.31
CA ILE A 65 -2.39 5.62 -2.64
C ILE A 65 -2.09 6.73 -3.65
N GLU A 66 -2.89 7.79 -3.69
CA GLU A 66 -2.66 8.91 -4.61
C GLU A 66 -1.34 9.64 -4.31
N ARG A 67 -0.98 9.79 -3.03
CA ARG A 67 0.31 10.37 -2.64
C ARG A 67 1.49 9.55 -3.14
N GLN A 68 1.40 8.22 -3.00
CA GLN A 68 2.41 7.31 -3.53
C GLN A 68 2.50 7.41 -5.06
N GLN A 69 1.36 7.44 -5.77
CA GLN A 69 1.31 7.56 -7.22
C GLN A 69 1.98 8.86 -7.72
N ILE A 70 1.76 9.98 -7.03
CA ILE A 70 2.40 11.27 -7.37
C ILE A 70 3.91 11.20 -7.14
N ALA A 71 4.34 10.65 -6.00
CA ALA A 71 5.77 10.51 -5.70
C ALA A 71 6.48 9.64 -6.74
N VAL A 72 5.86 8.50 -7.11
CA VAL A 72 6.35 7.61 -8.17
C VAL A 72 6.45 8.35 -9.50
N PHE A 73 5.40 9.07 -9.91
CA PHE A 73 5.39 9.84 -11.15
C PHE A 73 6.55 10.84 -11.22
N ILE A 74 6.69 11.68 -10.19
CA ILE A 74 7.72 12.73 -10.15
C ILE A 74 9.12 12.13 -10.17
N VAL A 75 9.38 11.11 -9.36
CA VAL A 75 10.71 10.49 -9.29
C VAL A 75 11.08 9.82 -10.62
N CYS A 76 10.13 9.13 -11.27
CA CYS A 76 10.37 8.53 -12.58
C CYS A 76 10.65 9.59 -13.64
N GLU A 77 9.83 10.64 -13.72
CA GLU A 77 10.01 11.77 -14.65
C GLU A 77 11.42 12.38 -14.55
N PHE A 78 11.81 12.82 -13.34
CA PHE A 78 13.13 13.43 -13.14
C PHE A 78 14.27 12.43 -13.31
N GLY A 79 14.07 11.17 -12.90
CA GLY A 79 15.06 10.11 -13.07
C GLY A 79 15.41 9.86 -14.54
N ILE A 80 14.39 9.76 -15.40
CA ILE A 80 14.57 9.53 -16.84
C ILE A 80 15.25 10.73 -17.49
N MET A 81 14.77 11.95 -17.21
CA MET A 81 15.38 13.16 -17.75
C MET A 81 16.85 13.28 -17.34
N PHE A 82 17.18 12.95 -16.09
CA PHE A 82 18.56 12.98 -15.59
C PHE A 82 19.44 11.94 -16.28
N ILE A 83 18.97 10.69 -16.40
CA ILE A 83 19.72 9.62 -17.07
C ILE A 83 19.93 9.97 -18.55
N SER A 84 18.90 10.42 -19.25
CA SER A 84 18.99 10.79 -20.67
C SER A 84 19.90 12.00 -20.89
N ALA A 85 19.85 13.03 -20.02
CA ALA A 85 20.77 14.16 -20.06
C ALA A 85 22.22 13.75 -19.77
N TYR A 86 22.43 12.85 -18.79
CA TYR A 86 23.75 12.31 -18.47
C TYR A 86 24.37 11.59 -19.68
N VAL A 87 23.61 10.71 -20.34
CA VAL A 87 24.08 9.98 -21.54
C VAL A 87 24.37 10.95 -22.68
N LEU A 88 23.54 11.98 -22.87
CA LEU A 88 23.74 13.00 -23.92
C LEU A 88 25.02 13.83 -23.69
N LEU A 89 25.32 14.18 -22.45
CA LEU A 89 26.46 15.05 -22.10
C LEU A 89 27.80 14.31 -22.01
N LEU A 90 27.81 13.06 -21.53
CA LEU A 90 29.04 12.38 -21.13
C LEU A 90 29.38 11.15 -21.99
N SER A 91 28.46 10.64 -22.81
CA SER A 91 28.66 9.40 -23.58
C SER A 91 28.88 9.69 -25.08
N GLU A 92 29.99 10.34 -25.39
CA GLU A 92 30.36 10.73 -26.77
C GLU A 92 30.49 9.53 -27.71
N SER A 93 30.83 8.34 -27.19
CA SER A 93 30.90 7.09 -27.96
C SER A 93 29.53 6.55 -28.38
N VAL A 94 28.51 6.73 -27.54
CA VAL A 94 27.13 6.29 -27.78
C VAL A 94 26.40 7.29 -28.68
N ASN A 95 26.66 8.59 -28.51
CA ASN A 95 26.01 9.66 -29.27
C ASN A 95 26.51 9.80 -30.72
N LYS A 96 27.57 9.08 -31.10
CA LYS A 96 28.00 8.98 -32.51
C LYS A 96 26.99 8.28 -33.40
N ASP A 97 26.18 7.40 -32.83
CA ASP A 97 25.01 6.85 -33.52
C ASP A 97 23.85 7.85 -33.40
N GLY A 98 23.45 8.42 -34.53
CA GLY A 98 22.41 9.44 -34.61
C GLY A 98 21.06 8.97 -34.04
N PHE A 99 20.80 7.66 -34.04
CA PHE A 99 19.60 7.09 -33.43
C PHE A 99 19.62 7.26 -31.90
N PHE A 100 20.73 6.93 -31.23
CA PHE A 100 20.83 7.05 -29.77
C PHE A 100 20.79 8.51 -29.32
N TYR A 101 21.41 9.41 -30.08
CA TYR A 101 21.32 10.85 -29.84
C TYR A 101 19.86 11.35 -29.94
N ALA A 102 19.17 11.03 -31.04
CA ALA A 102 17.79 11.45 -31.26
C ALA A 102 16.83 10.86 -30.22
N SER A 103 17.00 9.58 -29.87
CA SER A 103 16.22 8.92 -28.83
C SER A 103 16.43 9.59 -27.47
N ASN A 104 17.67 9.81 -27.02
CA ASN A 104 17.91 10.45 -25.72
C ASN A 104 17.34 11.88 -25.65
N LEU A 105 17.36 12.64 -26.75
CA LEU A 105 16.74 13.96 -26.83
C LEU A 105 15.20 13.87 -26.70
N PHE A 106 14.59 12.91 -27.40
CA PHE A 106 13.15 12.65 -27.31
C PHE A 106 12.71 12.29 -25.88
N PHE A 107 13.55 11.55 -25.15
CA PHE A 107 13.34 11.17 -23.76
C PHE A 107 13.64 12.26 -22.73
N ILE A 108 14.09 13.43 -23.15
CA ILE A 108 14.06 14.66 -22.34
C ILE A 108 12.78 15.44 -22.64
N ILE A 109 12.43 15.56 -23.93
CA ILE A 109 11.32 16.41 -24.38
C ILE A 109 9.96 15.81 -23.97
N LEU A 110 9.69 14.54 -24.27
CA LEU A 110 8.37 13.96 -24.03
C LEU A 110 7.96 13.90 -22.55
N PRO A 111 8.84 13.46 -21.62
CA PRO A 111 8.52 13.47 -20.20
C PRO A 111 8.26 14.92 -19.70
N THR A 112 9.05 15.90 -20.18
CA THR A 112 8.81 17.32 -19.89
C THR A 112 7.42 17.79 -20.37
N VAL A 113 7.00 17.43 -21.58
CA VAL A 113 5.66 17.75 -22.10
C VAL A 113 4.58 17.12 -21.22
N LEU A 114 4.75 15.86 -20.83
CA LEU A 114 3.80 15.14 -19.99
C LEU A 114 3.68 15.78 -18.59
N LEU A 115 4.80 16.21 -18.01
CA LEU A 115 4.83 16.95 -16.74
C LEU A 115 4.09 18.30 -16.86
N VAL A 116 4.30 19.04 -17.95
CA VAL A 116 3.59 20.32 -18.20
C VAL A 116 2.09 20.10 -18.39
N LEU A 117 1.69 19.05 -19.13
CA LEU A 117 0.28 18.70 -19.33
C LEU A 117 -0.41 18.30 -18.01
N TYR A 118 0.30 17.55 -17.17
CA TYR A 118 -0.17 17.23 -15.82
C TYR A 118 -0.30 18.50 -14.95
N TRP A 119 0.70 19.39 -14.97
CA TRP A 119 0.66 20.66 -14.23
C TRP A 119 -0.47 21.59 -14.67
N LYS A 120 -0.75 21.65 -15.98
CA LYS A 120 -1.90 22.39 -16.51
C LYS A 120 -3.25 21.70 -16.24
N LYS A 121 -3.25 20.57 -15.52
CA LYS A 121 -4.43 19.74 -15.22
C LYS A 121 -5.19 19.29 -16.48
N VAL A 122 -4.51 19.23 -17.62
CA VAL A 122 -5.08 18.74 -18.88
C VAL A 122 -5.22 17.22 -18.84
N VAL A 123 -4.26 16.56 -18.17
CA VAL A 123 -4.18 15.11 -18.05
C VAL A 123 -4.29 14.71 -16.59
N THR A 124 -5.06 13.65 -16.31
CA THR A 124 -5.19 13.10 -14.94
C THR A 124 -3.92 12.36 -14.54
N LEU A 125 -3.65 12.24 -13.22
CA LEU A 125 -2.47 11.51 -12.71
C LEU A 125 -2.36 10.08 -13.26
N LYS A 126 -3.49 9.36 -13.33
CA LYS A 126 -3.52 7.98 -13.83
C LYS A 126 -3.16 7.90 -15.31
N GLN A 127 -3.64 8.85 -16.12
CA GLN A 127 -3.29 8.94 -17.54
C GLN A 127 -1.82 9.32 -17.73
N ALA A 128 -1.30 10.27 -16.95
CA ALA A 128 0.10 10.67 -17.01
C ALA A 128 1.04 9.50 -16.64
N LEU A 129 0.76 8.79 -15.54
CA LEU A 129 1.50 7.58 -15.16
C LEU A 129 1.46 6.51 -16.24
N PHE A 130 0.27 6.23 -16.78
CA PHE A 130 0.09 5.24 -17.84
C PHE A 130 0.93 5.56 -19.08
N CYS A 131 0.86 6.81 -19.55
CA CYS A 131 1.63 7.28 -20.70
C CYS A 131 3.14 7.23 -20.43
N ASN A 132 3.58 7.65 -19.25
CA ASN A 132 5.01 7.64 -18.90
C ASN A 132 5.56 6.20 -18.87
N ILE A 133 4.87 5.27 -18.21
CA ILE A 133 5.29 3.86 -18.14
C ILE A 133 5.38 3.23 -19.53
N LEU A 134 4.39 3.48 -20.40
CA LEU A 134 4.44 2.98 -21.78
C LEU A 134 5.57 3.61 -22.60
N LEU A 135 5.81 4.91 -22.41
CA LEU A 135 6.88 5.62 -23.08
C LEU A 135 8.25 5.02 -22.74
N ILE A 136 8.52 4.76 -21.45
CA ILE A 136 9.76 4.13 -21.02
C ILE A 136 9.88 2.71 -21.58
N GLN A 137 8.80 1.93 -21.51
CA GLN A 137 8.78 0.57 -22.05
C GLN A 137 9.12 0.54 -23.54
N ALA A 138 8.53 1.46 -24.32
CA ALA A 138 8.78 1.58 -25.75
C ALA A 138 10.24 1.97 -26.04
N ASP A 139 10.81 2.93 -25.30
CA ASP A 139 12.22 3.34 -25.45
C ASP A 139 13.18 2.17 -25.35
N VAL A 140 13.05 1.45 -24.24
CA VAL A 140 13.99 0.42 -23.84
C VAL A 140 13.88 -0.73 -24.84
N THR A 141 12.65 -1.04 -25.28
CA THR A 141 12.39 -2.02 -26.35
C THR A 141 13.05 -1.61 -27.67
N ILE A 142 12.83 -0.38 -28.12
CA ILE A 142 13.34 0.14 -29.40
C ILE A 142 14.87 0.19 -29.39
N LYS A 143 15.49 0.69 -28.31
CA LYS A 143 16.95 0.70 -28.12
C LYS A 143 17.54 -0.71 -28.18
N MET A 144 16.88 -1.67 -27.56
CA MET A 144 17.35 -3.06 -27.55
C MET A 144 17.29 -3.74 -28.90
N ILE A 145 16.21 -3.53 -29.66
CA ILE A 145 16.06 -4.07 -31.01
C ILE A 145 17.08 -3.43 -31.95
N HIS A 146 17.24 -2.10 -31.89
CA HIS A 146 18.23 -1.38 -32.70
C HIS A 146 19.65 -1.90 -32.44
N LEU A 147 20.00 -2.07 -31.17
CA LEU A 147 21.31 -2.56 -30.76
C LEU A 147 21.56 -4.03 -31.14
N ALA A 148 20.50 -4.84 -31.28
CA ALA A 148 20.59 -6.20 -31.78
C ALA A 148 20.75 -6.26 -33.31
N TYR A 149 20.16 -5.31 -34.05
CA TYR A 149 20.21 -5.25 -35.51
C TYR A 149 21.49 -4.58 -36.05
N ALA A 150 21.87 -3.44 -35.46
CA ALA A 150 23.05 -2.66 -35.82
C ALA A 150 24.05 -2.64 -34.64
N PRO A 151 24.75 -3.75 -34.38
CA PRO A 151 25.57 -3.87 -33.17
C PRO A 151 26.75 -2.89 -33.21
N LEU A 152 26.73 -1.93 -32.28
CA LEU A 152 27.94 -1.26 -31.82
C LEU A 152 28.92 -2.37 -31.39
N SER A 153 30.13 -2.40 -31.94
CA SER A 153 31.15 -3.46 -31.79
C SER A 153 30.76 -4.60 -30.83
N ALA A 154 30.51 -5.81 -31.35
CA ALA A 154 29.87 -6.95 -30.67
C ALA A 154 29.85 -6.95 -29.12
N PRO A 155 30.98 -6.93 -28.37
CA PRO A 155 30.91 -6.95 -26.91
C PRO A 155 30.26 -5.72 -26.24
N LEU A 156 30.15 -4.56 -26.91
CA LEU A 156 29.45 -3.36 -26.41
C LEU A 156 27.94 -3.58 -26.48
N ALA A 157 27.43 -4.04 -27.63
CA ALA A 157 26.01 -4.32 -27.84
C ALA A 157 25.43 -5.27 -26.78
N HIS A 158 26.12 -6.37 -26.45
CA HIS A 158 25.63 -7.32 -25.43
C HIS A 158 25.49 -6.70 -24.04
N SER A 159 26.46 -5.89 -23.60
CA SER A 159 26.41 -5.23 -22.29
C SER A 159 25.28 -4.20 -22.20
N PHE A 160 25.06 -3.43 -23.26
CA PHE A 160 23.96 -2.46 -23.31
C PHE A 160 22.58 -3.15 -23.41
N ILE A 161 22.47 -4.30 -24.07
CA ILE A 161 21.26 -5.14 -24.04
C ILE A 161 20.95 -5.58 -22.61
N LEU A 162 21.96 -6.03 -21.85
CA LEU A 162 21.77 -6.43 -20.45
C LEU A 162 21.41 -5.25 -19.53
N ILE A 163 21.96 -4.06 -19.75
CA ILE A 163 21.57 -2.83 -19.01
C ILE A 163 20.11 -2.47 -19.30
N ASN A 164 19.70 -2.49 -20.56
CA ASN A 164 18.32 -2.16 -20.93
C ASN A 164 17.33 -3.21 -20.36
N MET A 165 17.74 -4.47 -20.24
CA MET A 165 16.96 -5.50 -19.56
C MET A 165 16.72 -5.22 -18.07
N THR A 166 17.73 -4.75 -17.34
CA THR A 166 17.55 -4.38 -15.93
C THR A 166 16.65 -3.16 -15.78
N LEU A 167 16.66 -2.24 -16.75
CA LEU A 167 15.71 -1.13 -16.80
C LEU A 167 14.26 -1.60 -17.04
N LEU A 168 14.02 -2.61 -17.87
CA LEU A 168 12.66 -3.19 -18.04
C LEU A 168 12.11 -3.80 -16.75
N LEU A 169 12.96 -4.48 -15.96
CA LEU A 169 12.60 -5.00 -14.64
C LEU A 169 12.19 -3.86 -13.69
N LEU A 170 12.92 -2.74 -13.72
CA LEU A 170 12.58 -1.55 -12.94
C LEU A 170 11.25 -0.91 -13.42
N CYS A 171 11.02 -0.84 -14.73
CA CYS A 171 9.77 -0.33 -15.31
C CYS A 171 8.56 -1.16 -14.86
N PHE A 172 8.72 -2.49 -14.81
CA PHE A 172 7.69 -3.38 -14.28
C PHE A 172 7.39 -3.11 -12.80
N PHE A 173 8.41 -2.88 -11.98
CA PHE A 173 8.24 -2.54 -10.57
C PHE A 173 7.52 -1.19 -10.38
N VAL A 174 7.89 -0.17 -11.16
CA VAL A 174 7.23 1.15 -11.17
C VAL A 174 5.77 1.03 -11.63
N ALA A 175 5.51 0.24 -12.68
CA ALA A 175 4.15 -0.02 -13.17
C ALA A 175 3.28 -0.64 -12.08
N HIS A 176 3.85 -1.53 -11.27
CA HIS A 176 3.16 -2.09 -10.13
C HIS A 176 2.81 -1.05 -9.06
N LEU A 177 3.75 -0.20 -8.68
CA LEU A 177 3.52 0.89 -7.71
C LEU A 177 2.44 1.88 -8.18
N SER A 178 2.25 2.02 -9.50
CA SER A 178 1.19 2.86 -10.06
C SER A 178 -0.22 2.30 -9.85
N GLN A 179 -0.36 1.01 -9.52
CA GLN A 179 -1.65 0.34 -9.25
C GLN A 179 -2.71 0.49 -10.36
N ILE A 180 -2.27 0.66 -11.61
CA ILE A 180 -3.18 0.77 -12.76
C ILE A 180 -3.58 -0.65 -13.20
N ARG A 181 -4.89 -0.92 -13.22
CA ARG A 181 -5.44 -2.23 -13.57
C ARG A 181 -5.01 -2.64 -14.99
N ASN A 182 -4.59 -3.90 -15.14
CA ASN A 182 -4.16 -4.55 -16.39
C ASN A 182 -2.87 -4.03 -17.07
N LEU A 183 -2.33 -2.87 -16.68
CA LEU A 183 -1.07 -2.35 -17.25
C LEU A 183 0.10 -3.31 -17.02
N ASN A 184 0.17 -3.93 -15.84
CA ASN A 184 1.28 -4.83 -15.48
C ASN A 184 1.37 -6.05 -16.39
N LEU A 185 0.24 -6.61 -16.85
CA LEU A 185 0.26 -7.76 -17.76
C LEU A 185 0.81 -7.39 -19.14
N VAL A 186 0.43 -6.21 -19.64
CA VAL A 186 0.94 -5.69 -20.93
C VAL A 186 2.44 -5.44 -20.83
N ILE A 187 2.89 -4.74 -19.78
CA ILE A 187 4.31 -4.46 -19.56
C ILE A 187 5.12 -5.74 -19.39
N PHE A 188 4.61 -6.73 -18.65
CA PHE A 188 5.24 -8.04 -18.50
C PHE A 188 5.45 -8.74 -19.85
N ALA A 189 4.37 -8.86 -20.64
CA ALA A 189 4.43 -9.52 -21.94
C ALA A 189 5.37 -8.79 -22.91
N CYS A 190 5.29 -7.46 -22.96
CA CYS A 190 6.18 -6.63 -23.76
C CYS A 190 7.65 -6.79 -23.33
N SER A 191 7.95 -6.84 -22.03
CA SER A 191 9.32 -6.96 -21.55
C SER A 191 9.96 -8.30 -21.90
N ILE A 192 9.24 -9.42 -21.69
CA ILE A 192 9.72 -10.76 -22.07
C ILE A 192 9.88 -10.86 -23.59
N GLY A 193 8.87 -10.40 -24.35
CA GLY A 193 8.91 -10.42 -25.82
C GLY A 193 10.10 -9.64 -26.38
N SER A 194 10.35 -8.45 -25.84
CA SER A 194 11.49 -7.59 -26.23
C SER A 194 12.83 -8.26 -25.94
N TYR A 195 12.97 -8.94 -24.80
CA TYR A 195 14.18 -9.69 -24.49
C TYR A 195 14.42 -10.83 -25.47
N VAL A 196 13.44 -11.71 -25.61
CA VAL A 196 13.58 -12.90 -26.45
C VAL A 196 13.86 -12.50 -27.90
N ALA A 197 13.20 -11.46 -28.40
CA ALA A 197 13.46 -10.92 -29.73
C ALA A 197 14.90 -10.40 -29.87
N SER A 198 15.34 -9.52 -28.96
CA SER A 198 16.69 -8.95 -29.00
C SER A 198 17.80 -10.00 -28.83
N ALA A 199 17.61 -11.01 -27.96
CA ALA A 199 18.56 -12.08 -27.74
C ALA A 199 18.71 -12.99 -28.97
N LYS A 200 17.60 -13.32 -29.65
CA LYS A 200 17.62 -14.08 -30.90
C LYS A 200 18.27 -13.29 -32.04
N LEU A 201 17.94 -12.01 -32.17
CA LEU A 201 18.50 -11.14 -33.20
C LEU A 201 20.01 -10.93 -33.01
N ALA A 202 20.47 -10.77 -31.78
CA ALA A 202 21.89 -10.59 -31.46
C ALA A 202 22.74 -11.86 -31.67
N GLN A 203 22.12 -13.03 -31.89
CA GLN A 203 22.79 -14.33 -32.13
C GLN A 203 23.89 -14.65 -31.09
N SER A 204 23.64 -14.30 -29.83
CA SER A 204 24.61 -14.41 -28.75
C SER A 204 24.31 -15.59 -27.84
N ASP A 205 25.23 -16.54 -27.74
CA ASP A 205 25.10 -17.70 -26.84
C ASP A 205 24.87 -17.27 -25.38
N LEU A 206 25.51 -16.18 -24.95
CA LEU A 206 25.35 -15.63 -23.61
C LEU A 206 23.90 -15.15 -23.36
N LEU A 207 23.36 -14.34 -24.27
CA LEU A 207 22.00 -13.78 -24.11
C LEU A 207 20.94 -14.88 -24.20
N LEU A 208 21.12 -15.85 -25.10
CA LEU A 208 20.22 -16.99 -25.23
C LEU A 208 20.22 -17.88 -23.98
N THR A 209 21.39 -18.13 -23.39
CA THR A 209 21.52 -18.92 -22.14
C THR A 209 20.85 -18.24 -20.95
N LEU A 210 20.78 -16.90 -20.94
CA LEU A 210 20.16 -16.13 -19.87
C LEU A 210 18.62 -16.05 -19.97
N ILE A 211 18.00 -16.45 -21.09
CA ILE A 211 16.53 -16.49 -21.27
C ILE A 211 15.78 -17.18 -20.12
N PRO A 212 16.09 -18.45 -19.75
CA PRO A 212 15.37 -19.14 -18.69
C PRO A 212 15.53 -18.47 -17.31
N ILE A 213 16.70 -17.90 -17.03
CA ILE A 213 16.97 -17.19 -15.77
C ILE A 213 16.08 -15.94 -15.67
N PHE A 214 16.09 -15.11 -16.72
CA PHE A 214 15.27 -13.90 -16.72
C PHE A 214 13.77 -14.21 -16.73
N LEU A 215 13.33 -15.24 -17.46
CA LEU A 215 11.93 -15.67 -17.43
C LEU A 215 11.50 -16.06 -16.01
N THR A 216 12.36 -16.77 -15.28
CA THR A 216 12.11 -17.12 -13.87
C THR A 216 12.02 -15.88 -12.98
N ILE A 217 12.92 -14.91 -13.14
CA ILE A 217 12.89 -13.63 -12.41
C ILE A 217 11.58 -12.89 -12.70
N PHE A 218 11.20 -12.73 -13.97
CA PHE A 218 9.97 -12.06 -14.35
C PHE A 218 8.73 -12.73 -13.74
N ILE A 219 8.65 -14.07 -13.75
CA ILE A 219 7.56 -14.82 -13.12
C ILE A 219 7.53 -14.57 -11.60
N LEU A 220 8.67 -14.61 -10.92
CA LEU A 220 8.76 -14.35 -9.49
C LEU A 220 8.29 -12.93 -9.14
N VAL A 221 8.74 -11.92 -9.90
CA VAL A 221 8.33 -10.53 -9.68
C VAL A 221 6.83 -10.35 -10.01
N ALA A 222 6.29 -11.06 -11.01
CA ALA A 222 4.86 -11.07 -11.30
C ALA A 222 4.02 -11.70 -10.18
N PHE A 223 4.50 -12.78 -9.57
CA PHE A 223 3.87 -13.38 -8.39
C PHE A 223 3.90 -12.43 -7.19
N LEU A 224 5.05 -11.81 -6.90
CA LEU A 224 5.19 -10.82 -5.83
C LEU A 224 4.25 -9.62 -6.05
N THR A 225 4.14 -9.16 -7.29
CA THR A 225 3.23 -8.10 -7.73
C THR A 225 1.76 -8.48 -7.47
N TYR A 226 1.35 -9.70 -7.83
CA TYR A 226 0.01 -10.19 -7.54
C TYR A 226 -0.28 -10.21 -6.02
N PHE A 227 0.69 -10.70 -5.24
CA PHE A 227 0.58 -10.76 -3.78
C PHE A 227 0.45 -9.36 -3.13
N ILE A 228 1.32 -8.42 -3.50
CA ILE A 228 1.28 -7.03 -3.00
C ILE A 228 -0.02 -6.33 -3.44
N GLY A 229 -0.51 -6.59 -4.66
CA GLY A 229 -1.78 -6.06 -5.13
C GLY A 229 -2.95 -6.48 -4.24
N ARG A 230 -3.02 -7.77 -3.88
CA ARG A 230 -4.04 -8.29 -2.95
C ARG A 230 -3.92 -7.69 -1.55
N MET A 231 -2.70 -7.55 -1.04
CA MET A 231 -2.44 -6.90 0.25
C MET A 231 -2.92 -5.45 0.26
N THR A 232 -2.63 -4.70 -0.80
CA THR A 232 -3.05 -3.31 -0.93
C THR A 232 -4.58 -3.19 -0.97
N GLU A 233 -5.25 -4.06 -1.73
CA GLU A 233 -6.72 -4.09 -1.80
C GLU A 233 -7.33 -4.32 -0.42
N GLN A 234 -6.79 -5.26 0.36
CA GLN A 234 -7.22 -5.54 1.73
C GLN A 234 -6.99 -4.35 2.66
N VAL A 235 -5.80 -3.75 2.64
CA VAL A 235 -5.48 -2.56 3.46
C VAL A 235 -6.39 -1.39 3.09
N THR A 236 -6.67 -1.19 1.82
CA THR A 236 -7.56 -0.12 1.34
C THR A 236 -8.98 -0.35 1.80
N LYS A 237 -9.46 -1.59 1.72
CA LYS A 237 -10.81 -1.96 2.20
C LYS A 237 -10.94 -1.71 3.70
N VAL A 238 -9.99 -2.18 4.50
CA VAL A 238 -9.98 -1.96 5.95
C VAL A 238 -9.89 -0.47 6.29
N ASN A 239 -9.06 0.30 5.58
CA ASN A 239 -8.96 1.75 5.79
C ASN A 239 -10.25 2.49 5.43
N LEU A 240 -10.95 2.06 4.38
CA LEU A 240 -12.25 2.62 4.01
C LEU A 240 -13.31 2.29 5.05
N GLU A 241 -13.40 1.03 5.50
CA GLU A 241 -14.32 0.61 6.57
C GLU A 241 -14.08 1.41 7.85
N LEU A 242 -12.82 1.54 8.29
CA LEU A 242 -12.44 2.34 9.46
C LEU A 242 -12.76 3.83 9.29
N LYS A 243 -12.59 4.38 8.09
CA LYS A 243 -12.92 5.78 7.81
C LYS A 243 -14.43 6.01 7.91
N THR A 244 -15.23 5.12 7.32
CA THR A 244 -16.70 5.16 7.39
C THR A 244 -17.18 5.06 8.84
N GLU A 245 -16.67 4.10 9.61
CA GLU A 245 -17.04 3.94 11.02
C GLU A 245 -16.72 5.19 11.85
N ASN A 246 -15.53 5.79 11.62
CA ASN A 246 -15.13 7.03 12.26
C ASN A 246 -16.02 8.23 11.89
N GLU A 247 -16.45 8.32 10.64
CA GLU A 247 -17.37 9.35 10.16
C GLU A 247 -18.77 9.18 10.78
N GLU A 248 -19.28 7.95 10.86
CA GLU A 248 -20.55 7.64 11.54
C GLU A 248 -20.52 8.03 13.02
N ILE A 249 -19.44 7.69 13.76
CA ILE A 249 -19.26 8.07 15.16
C ILE A 249 -19.18 9.60 15.29
N SER A 250 -18.40 10.25 14.42
CA SER A 250 -18.26 11.71 14.38
C SER A 250 -19.60 12.39 14.15
N GLU A 251 -20.42 11.92 13.21
CA GLU A 251 -21.75 12.47 12.93
C GLU A 251 -22.70 12.25 14.12
N GLN A 252 -22.75 11.02 14.64
CA GLN A 252 -23.60 10.67 15.76
C GLN A 252 -23.29 11.49 17.02
N LEU A 253 -22.02 11.81 17.27
CA LEU A 253 -21.58 12.55 18.46
C LEU A 253 -21.36 14.06 18.21
N LYS A 254 -21.43 14.49 16.94
CA LYS A 254 -21.10 15.85 16.46
C LYS A 254 -19.66 16.27 16.82
N LEU A 255 -18.72 15.35 16.62
CA LEU A 255 -17.29 15.54 16.87
C LEU A 255 -16.59 16.06 15.63
N ASN A 256 -15.61 16.94 15.80
CA ASN A 256 -14.61 17.17 14.76
C ASN A 256 -13.48 16.11 14.82
N LYS A 257 -12.60 16.10 13.82
CA LYS A 257 -11.51 15.12 13.71
C LYS A 257 -10.60 15.05 14.96
N LYS A 258 -10.20 16.21 15.51
CA LYS A 258 -9.35 16.27 16.72
C LYS A 258 -10.07 15.71 17.95
N GLN A 259 -11.37 16.00 18.08
CA GLN A 259 -12.20 15.51 19.18
C GLN A 259 -12.43 14.00 19.08
N LEU A 260 -12.62 13.47 17.87
CA LEU A 260 -12.74 12.04 17.61
C LEU A 260 -11.44 11.30 17.95
N ASP A 261 -10.29 11.82 17.52
CA ASP A 261 -8.97 11.23 17.83
C ASP A 261 -8.71 11.16 19.35
N ALA A 262 -9.05 12.23 20.07
CA ALA A 262 -8.95 12.26 21.53
C ALA A 262 -9.88 11.22 22.18
N LEU A 263 -11.14 11.11 21.73
CA LEU A 263 -12.07 10.10 22.22
C LEU A 263 -11.60 8.66 21.91
N MET A 264 -11.02 8.41 20.74
CA MET A 264 -10.45 7.10 20.40
C MET A 264 -9.23 6.76 21.25
N SER A 265 -8.44 7.76 21.66
CA SER A 265 -7.32 7.54 22.59
C SER A 265 -7.80 7.10 23.97
N LEU A 266 -8.90 7.68 24.47
CA LEU A 266 -9.56 7.22 25.71
C LEU A 266 -10.03 5.77 25.60
N ALA A 267 -10.68 5.41 24.49
CA ALA A 267 -11.24 4.07 24.31
C ALA A 267 -10.18 2.96 24.27
N LYS A 268 -8.92 3.30 23.93
CA LYS A 268 -7.81 2.36 23.88
C LYS A 268 -7.20 2.06 25.25
N GLU A 269 -7.36 2.93 26.25
CA GLU A 269 -6.83 2.71 27.59
C GLU A 269 -7.76 1.86 28.44
N LYS A 270 -7.23 0.71 28.90
CA LYS A 270 -8.00 -0.33 29.62
C LYS A 270 -8.39 0.09 31.05
N THR A 271 -7.65 1.02 31.64
CA THR A 271 -7.88 1.58 32.98
C THR A 271 -7.43 3.04 33.01
N MET A 272 -8.39 3.95 33.17
CA MET A 272 -8.14 5.39 33.23
C MET A 272 -8.53 5.94 34.60
N SER A 273 -7.77 6.93 35.09
CA SER A 273 -8.19 7.72 36.26
C SER A 273 -9.31 8.69 35.89
N LYS A 274 -10.11 9.11 36.87
CA LYS A 274 -11.18 10.12 36.67
C LYS A 274 -10.65 11.44 36.09
N GLN A 275 -9.42 11.83 36.45
CA GLN A 275 -8.78 13.04 35.93
C GLN A 275 -8.50 12.93 34.42
N GLN A 276 -7.92 11.83 33.97
CA GLN A 276 -7.62 11.61 32.55
C GLN A 276 -8.90 11.57 31.68
N ILE A 277 -9.98 10.99 32.21
CA ILE A 277 -11.30 11.02 31.55
C ILE A 277 -11.82 12.46 31.44
N SER A 278 -11.67 13.27 32.49
CA SER A 278 -12.09 14.67 32.51
C SER A 278 -11.30 15.54 31.53
N GLU A 279 -9.97 15.39 31.49
CA GLU A 279 -9.10 16.15 30.60
C GLU A 279 -9.43 15.91 29.12
N VAL A 280 -9.74 14.66 28.76
CA VAL A 280 -10.13 14.38 27.38
C VAL A 280 -11.56 14.82 27.07
N LEU A 281 -12.50 14.73 28.03
CA LEU A 281 -13.84 15.29 27.85
C LEU A 281 -13.81 16.81 27.63
N GLU A 282 -12.90 17.52 28.29
CA GLU A 282 -12.64 18.95 28.03
C GLU A 282 -12.09 19.19 26.62
N LEU A 283 -11.14 18.36 26.15
CA LEU A 283 -10.60 18.40 24.78
C LEU A 283 -11.65 18.11 23.71
N VAL A 284 -12.61 17.25 24.02
CA VAL A 284 -13.75 16.91 23.14
C VAL A 284 -14.73 18.10 23.02
N GLY A 285 -14.68 19.07 23.93
CA GLY A 285 -15.44 20.32 23.88
C GLY A 285 -16.87 20.21 24.38
N GLU A 286 -17.37 21.30 24.96
CA GLU A 286 -18.60 21.34 25.78
C GLU A 286 -19.86 20.80 25.07
N LYS A 287 -20.01 21.08 23.76
CA LYS A 287 -21.15 20.63 22.96
C LYS A 287 -21.17 19.11 22.75
N ALA A 288 -20.01 18.54 22.40
CA ALA A 288 -19.88 17.11 22.17
C ALA A 288 -19.90 16.34 23.49
N GLU A 289 -19.26 16.87 24.52
CA GLU A 289 -19.33 16.36 25.89
C GLU A 289 -20.78 16.28 26.42
N LYS A 290 -21.58 17.34 26.20
CA LYS A 290 -23.01 17.37 26.53
C LYS A 290 -23.80 16.33 25.74
N ASN A 291 -23.49 16.12 24.45
CA ASN A 291 -24.13 15.08 23.65
C ASN A 291 -23.78 13.67 24.12
N ILE A 292 -22.50 13.41 24.43
CA ILE A 292 -22.02 12.14 24.98
C ILE A 292 -22.76 11.87 26.30
N ARG A 293 -22.75 12.82 27.24
CA ARG A 293 -23.49 12.69 28.52
C ARG A 293 -24.97 12.45 28.31
N LYS A 294 -25.62 13.14 27.37
CA LYS A 294 -27.04 12.97 27.07
C LYS A 294 -27.32 11.56 26.53
N LYS A 295 -26.51 11.07 25.58
CA LYS A 295 -26.65 9.73 25.01
C LYS A 295 -26.38 8.64 26.03
N VAL A 296 -25.32 8.78 26.83
CA VAL A 296 -25.02 7.84 27.92
C VAL A 296 -26.14 7.82 28.94
N ARG A 297 -26.65 8.99 29.37
CA ARG A 297 -27.78 9.06 30.30
C ARG A 297 -29.03 8.39 29.72
N TYR A 298 -29.36 8.66 28.46
CA TYR A 298 -30.47 7.99 27.78
C TYR A 298 -30.29 6.47 27.75
N LEU A 299 -29.09 5.97 27.46
CA LEU A 299 -28.79 4.53 27.48
C LEU A 299 -28.94 3.94 28.88
N MET A 300 -28.44 4.63 29.92
CA MET A 300 -28.61 4.20 31.31
C MET A 300 -30.08 4.21 31.75
N GLU A 301 -30.85 5.21 31.32
CA GLU A 301 -32.30 5.27 31.56
C GLU A 301 -33.03 4.13 30.87
N GLN A 302 -32.67 3.80 29.62
CA GLN A 302 -33.23 2.64 28.91
C GLN A 302 -32.87 1.32 29.60
N GLU A 303 -31.61 1.12 30.00
CA GLU A 303 -31.19 -0.06 30.76
C GLU A 303 -31.92 -0.16 32.10
N GLN A 304 -32.17 0.97 32.78
CA GLN A 304 -32.92 0.99 34.03
C GLN A 304 -34.41 0.69 33.81
N ILE A 305 -35.02 1.19 32.72
CA ILE A 305 -36.40 0.87 32.36
C ILE A 305 -36.54 -0.61 32.02
N ASP A 306 -35.61 -1.16 31.23
CA ASP A 306 -35.57 -2.59 30.88
C ASP A 306 -35.39 -3.45 32.13
N TYR A 307 -34.50 -3.05 33.04
CA TYR A 307 -34.33 -3.70 34.34
C TYR A 307 -35.61 -3.66 35.18
N THR A 308 -36.25 -2.49 35.31
CA THR A 308 -37.47 -2.34 36.13
C THR A 308 -38.60 -3.21 35.59
N ARG A 309 -38.81 -3.23 34.27
CA ARG A 309 -39.78 -4.12 33.62
C ARG A 309 -39.50 -5.59 33.88
N LEU A 310 -38.24 -5.99 33.78
CA LEU A 310 -37.82 -7.37 34.02
C LEU A 310 -38.00 -7.76 35.50
N SER A 311 -37.72 -6.84 36.41
CA SER A 311 -37.89 -7.00 37.86
C SER A 311 -39.37 -7.08 38.27
N GLU A 312 -40.26 -6.32 37.63
CA GLU A 312 -41.71 -6.36 37.88
C GLU A 312 -42.34 -7.67 37.43
N LYS A 313 -41.88 -8.22 36.30
CA LYS A 313 -42.39 -9.49 35.75
C LYS A 313 -41.76 -10.73 36.40
N LEU A 314 -40.63 -10.58 37.11
CA LEU A 314 -39.90 -11.66 37.79
C LEU A 314 -39.58 -11.29 39.24
N PRO A 315 -40.59 -10.98 40.09
CA PRO A 315 -40.38 -10.52 41.46
C PRO A 315 -39.68 -11.57 42.35
N GLU A 316 -39.74 -12.85 41.97
CA GLU A 316 -39.06 -13.97 42.64
C GLU A 316 -37.53 -13.96 42.49
N LEU A 317 -36.97 -13.15 41.59
CA LEU A 317 -35.54 -13.12 41.29
C LEU A 317 -34.82 -11.96 42.00
N THR A 318 -33.59 -12.24 42.44
CA THR A 318 -32.70 -11.22 42.99
C THR A 318 -32.10 -10.35 41.88
N ARG A 319 -31.57 -9.18 42.23
CA ARG A 319 -30.95 -8.25 41.28
C ARG A 319 -29.89 -8.92 40.38
N SER A 320 -28.99 -9.72 40.96
CA SER A 320 -27.96 -10.44 40.18
C SER A 320 -28.55 -11.49 39.24
N GLU A 321 -29.68 -12.10 39.61
CA GLU A 321 -30.37 -13.08 38.77
C GLU A 321 -31.12 -12.37 37.62
N ILE A 322 -31.71 -11.20 37.87
CA ILE A 322 -32.35 -10.35 36.86
C ILE A 322 -31.32 -9.88 35.82
N GLU A 323 -30.13 -9.46 36.25
CA GLU A 323 -29.02 -9.10 35.35
C GLU A 323 -28.61 -10.26 34.43
N ILE A 324 -28.58 -11.49 34.95
CA ILE A 324 -28.31 -12.69 34.15
C ILE A 324 -29.47 -12.97 33.17
N CYS A 325 -30.72 -12.82 33.61
CA CYS A 325 -31.91 -12.99 32.77
C CYS A 325 -31.97 -11.98 31.62
N ASP A 326 -31.64 -10.71 31.86
CA ASP A 326 -31.56 -9.66 30.84
C ASP A 326 -30.55 -10.04 29.74
N LEU A 327 -29.35 -10.47 30.13
CA LEU A 327 -28.32 -10.91 29.18
C LEU A 327 -28.73 -12.16 28.39
N ILE A 328 -29.46 -13.09 29.01
CA ILE A 328 -30.01 -14.28 28.33
C ILE A 328 -31.07 -13.88 27.29
N LEU A 329 -31.95 -12.93 27.62
CA LEU A 329 -32.97 -12.40 26.72
C LEU A 329 -32.34 -11.69 25.51
N LYS A 330 -31.28 -10.90 25.75
CA LYS A 330 -30.41 -10.28 24.73
C LYS A 330 -29.62 -11.29 23.90
N GLY A 331 -29.62 -12.57 24.29
CA GLY A 331 -29.05 -13.68 23.53
C GLY A 331 -27.57 -13.94 23.78
N CYS A 332 -27.00 -13.38 24.85
CA CYS A 332 -25.61 -13.62 25.21
C CYS A 332 -25.35 -15.09 25.55
N LYS A 333 -24.20 -15.61 25.09
CA LYS A 333 -23.72 -16.96 25.45
C LYS A 333 -23.12 -16.97 26.86
N LEU A 334 -22.97 -18.16 27.46
CA LEU A 334 -22.46 -18.31 28.84
C LEU A 334 -21.13 -17.56 29.06
N LEU A 335 -20.16 -17.72 28.17
CA LEU A 335 -18.85 -17.04 28.28
C LEU A 335 -18.97 -15.52 28.16
N GLU A 336 -19.88 -15.01 27.33
CA GLU A 336 -20.12 -13.56 27.20
C GLU A 336 -20.77 -12.99 28.46
N ILE A 337 -21.67 -13.73 29.10
CA ILE A 337 -22.27 -13.36 30.39
C ILE A 337 -21.19 -13.30 31.48
N CYS A 338 -20.30 -14.30 31.52
CA CYS A 338 -19.18 -14.33 32.46
C CYS A 338 -18.28 -13.11 32.29
N TYR A 339 -17.96 -12.76 31.04
CA TYR A 339 -17.15 -11.59 30.70
C TYR A 339 -17.84 -10.28 31.10
N LYS A 340 -19.12 -10.09 30.73
CA LYS A 340 -19.87 -8.84 31.00
C LYS A 340 -20.10 -8.59 32.50
N LEU A 341 -20.38 -9.65 33.27
CA LEU A 341 -20.62 -9.52 34.71
C LEU A 341 -19.35 -9.67 35.55
N ASN A 342 -18.20 -9.92 34.91
CA ASN A 342 -16.92 -10.20 35.56
C ASN A 342 -17.04 -11.29 36.67
N LYS A 343 -17.70 -12.40 36.33
CA LYS A 343 -17.97 -13.54 37.23
C LYS A 343 -17.46 -14.83 36.60
N THR A 344 -17.09 -15.80 37.43
CA THR A 344 -16.64 -17.12 36.96
C THR A 344 -17.78 -17.92 36.35
N GLU A 345 -17.45 -18.83 35.44
CA GLU A 345 -18.42 -19.73 34.79
C GLU A 345 -19.19 -20.57 35.82
N THR A 346 -18.52 -21.03 36.88
CA THR A 346 -19.15 -21.74 37.99
C THR A 346 -20.22 -20.90 38.68
N ASN A 347 -19.93 -19.62 38.97
CA ASN A 347 -20.88 -18.71 39.63
C ASN A 347 -22.11 -18.47 38.74
N ILE A 348 -21.88 -18.15 37.45
CA ILE A 348 -22.99 -17.93 36.49
C ILE A 348 -23.82 -19.21 36.30
N SER A 349 -23.19 -20.38 36.23
CA SER A 349 -23.89 -21.66 36.07
C SER A 349 -24.74 -22.00 37.30
N SER A 350 -24.22 -21.76 38.51
CA SER A 350 -24.97 -21.92 39.77
C SER A 350 -26.17 -20.97 39.82
N GLN A 351 -26.00 -19.69 39.50
CA GLN A 351 -27.11 -18.72 39.47
C GLN A 351 -28.15 -19.08 38.40
N ARG A 352 -27.74 -19.56 37.22
CA ARG A 352 -28.69 -20.09 36.22
C ARG A 352 -29.48 -21.27 36.74
N SER A 353 -28.88 -22.15 37.54
CA SER A 353 -29.60 -23.24 38.20
C SER A 353 -30.62 -22.73 39.21
N HIS A 354 -30.25 -21.76 40.05
CA HIS A 354 -31.15 -21.13 41.01
C HIS A 354 -32.32 -20.39 40.34
N ILE A 355 -32.06 -19.66 39.26
CA ILE A 355 -33.10 -19.03 38.43
C ILE A 355 -34.08 -20.09 37.92
N ARG A 356 -33.58 -21.22 37.39
CA ARG A 356 -34.44 -22.30 36.90
C ARG A 356 -35.33 -22.87 37.99
N THR A 357 -34.77 -23.09 39.18
CA THR A 357 -35.53 -23.58 40.34
C THR A 357 -36.60 -22.60 40.78
N LYS A 358 -36.27 -21.30 40.89
CA LYS A 358 -37.22 -20.25 41.30
C LYS A 358 -38.35 -20.04 40.30
N LEU A 359 -38.07 -20.20 39.02
CA LEU A 359 -39.06 -20.10 37.95
C LEU A 359 -39.81 -21.41 37.69
N GLY A 360 -39.50 -22.50 38.42
CA GLY A 360 -40.18 -23.78 38.31
C GLY A 360 -39.95 -24.56 37.01
N LEU A 361 -38.79 -24.38 36.35
CA LEU A 361 -38.51 -25.02 35.06
C LEU A 361 -38.17 -26.51 35.21
N SER A 362 -38.76 -27.34 34.34
CA SER A 362 -38.36 -28.73 34.12
C SER A 362 -37.00 -28.84 33.42
N PRO A 363 -36.27 -29.96 33.54
CA PRO A 363 -34.93 -30.13 32.95
C PRO A 363 -34.85 -29.90 31.43
N LYS A 364 -35.95 -30.13 30.71
CA LYS A 364 -36.02 -30.02 29.24
C LYS A 364 -36.42 -28.62 28.76
N GLU A 365 -36.88 -27.74 29.64
CA GLU A 365 -37.34 -26.41 29.25
C GLU A 365 -36.18 -25.44 29.04
N ASN A 366 -36.24 -24.69 27.93
CA ASN A 366 -35.28 -23.65 27.62
C ASN A 366 -35.59 -22.38 28.41
N LEU A 367 -34.63 -21.94 29.24
CA LEU A 367 -34.77 -20.77 30.09
C LEU A 367 -35.07 -19.49 29.30
N LYS A 368 -34.49 -19.32 28.10
CA LYS A 368 -34.72 -18.13 27.27
C LYS A 368 -36.15 -18.03 26.77
N ASP A 369 -36.73 -19.16 26.38
CA ASP A 369 -38.09 -19.20 25.84
C ASP A 369 -39.14 -18.96 26.93
N VAL A 370 -38.90 -19.47 28.13
CA VAL A 370 -39.74 -19.20 29.30
C VAL A 370 -39.67 -17.72 29.70
N LEU A 371 -38.46 -17.13 29.73
CA LEU A 371 -38.30 -15.70 30.00
C LEU A 371 -39.01 -14.83 28.96
N ARG A 372 -38.91 -15.18 27.66
CA ARG A 372 -39.62 -14.47 26.58
C ARG A 372 -41.14 -14.53 26.75
N LYS A 373 -41.69 -15.70 27.08
CA LYS A 373 -43.12 -15.86 27.33
C LYS A 373 -43.60 -14.99 28.50
N LYS A 374 -42.85 -14.96 29.61
CA LYS A 374 -43.16 -14.10 30.76
C LYS A 374 -43.09 -12.60 30.44
N MET A 375 -42.24 -12.18 29.51
CA MET A 375 -42.19 -10.78 29.06
C MET A 375 -43.34 -10.39 28.12
N MET A 376 -44.01 -11.36 27.48
CA MET A 376 -45.10 -11.13 26.52
C MET A 376 -46.50 -11.28 27.10
N GLN A 377 -46.63 -11.80 28.33
CA GLN A 377 -47.90 -11.89 29.04
C GLN A 377 -48.14 -10.54 29.72
N ASP A 378 -49.14 -9.78 29.26
CA ASP A 378 -49.54 -8.48 29.84
C ASP A 378 -50.06 -8.61 31.27
#